data_AF-A0A645HFD5-F1
#
_entry.id   AF-A0A645HFD5-F1
#
_cell.length_a   1.000
_cell.length_b   1.000
_cell.length_c   1.000
_cell.angle_alpha   90.00
_cell.angle_beta   90.00
_cell.angle_gamma   90.00
#
_symmetry.space_group_name_H-M   'P 1'
#
loop_
_entity.id
_entity.type
_entity.pdbx_description
1 polymer ?
#
loop_
_entity_poly.entity_id
_entity_poly.type
_entity_poly.pdbx_seq_one_letter_code
_entity_poly.pdbx_strand_id
1 'polypeptide(L)' 'MDKVEIMDMARKIGTYDTSILPYEDCCTVFVPRHPVTHPKLEDIRQSEALVDFAPLIADALSKTQLIELIREA' A
#
# COMPACT_ATOMS: atom_id res chain seq x y z
N MET A 1 -14.55 11.85 -7.69
CA MET A 1 -13.54 12.57 -6.93
C MET A 1 -12.29 12.68 -7.77
N ASP A 2 -11.81 13.89 -7.98
CA ASP A 2 -10.51 14.11 -8.63
C ASP A 2 -9.38 14.17 -7.59
N LYS A 3 -8.14 14.24 -8.07
CA LYS A 3 -6.95 14.30 -7.19
C LYS A 3 -6.92 15.60 -6.37
N VAL A 4 -7.43 16.70 -6.92
CA VAL A 4 -7.44 18.01 -6.25
C VAL A 4 -8.37 17.97 -5.04
N GLU A 5 -9.57 17.40 -5.20
CA GLU A 5 -10.53 17.22 -4.12
C GLU A 5 -9.97 16.35 -2.98
N ILE A 6 -9.25 15.28 -3.30
CA ILE A 6 -8.57 14.41 -2.30
C ILE A 6 -7.50 15.21 -1.54
N MET A 7 -6.69 15.99 -2.24
CA MET A 7 -5.63 16.80 -1.63
C MET A 7 -6.20 17.89 -0.72
N ASP A 8 -7.29 18.53 -1.12
CA ASP A 8 -7.98 19.53 -0.30
C ASP A 8 -8.57 18.91 0.97
N MET A 9 -9.12 17.70 0.88
CA MET A 9 -9.56 16.95 2.06
C MET A 9 -8.38 16.63 2.99
N ALA A 10 -7.26 16.14 2.45
CA ALA A 10 -6.07 15.83 3.23
C ALA A 10 -5.52 17.06 3.98
N ARG A 11 -5.58 18.25 3.36
CA ARG A 11 -5.21 19.51 4.03
C ARG A 11 -6.20 19.86 5.15
N LYS A 12 -7.50 19.71 4.92
CA LYS A 12 -8.54 19.98 5.93
C LYS A 12 -8.41 19.10 7.18
N ILE A 13 -8.00 17.84 7.02
CA ILE A 13 -7.79 16.90 8.15
C ILE A 13 -6.35 16.89 8.68
N GLY A 14 -5.46 17.73 8.13
CA GLY A 14 -4.07 17.86 8.59
C GLY A 14 -3.14 16.69 8.25
N THR A 15 -3.47 15.85 7.27
CA THR A 15 -2.64 14.69 6.87
C THR A 15 -1.78 14.93 5.63
N TYR A 16 -2.03 16.02 4.90
CA TYR A 16 -1.37 16.30 3.62
C TYR A 16 0.16 16.28 3.75
N ASP A 17 0.72 17.07 4.68
CA ASP A 17 2.18 17.25 4.81
C ASP A 17 2.90 15.94 5.18
N THR A 18 2.31 15.14 6.07
CA THR A 18 2.86 13.81 6.42
C THR A 18 2.78 12.84 5.24
N SER A 19 1.70 12.87 4.46
CA SER A 19 1.46 11.91 3.37
C SER A 19 2.38 12.13 2.15
N ILE A 20 3.00 13.31 2.03
CA ILE A 20 3.90 13.65 0.91
C ILE A 20 5.38 13.59 1.27
N LEU A 21 5.73 13.06 2.45
CA LEU A 21 7.13 12.92 2.85
C LEU A 21 7.88 12.01 1.85
N PRO A 22 9.13 12.35 1.48
CA PRO A 22 9.86 11.69 0.40
C PRO A 22 10.50 10.37 0.88
N TYR A 23 9.66 9.42 1.28
CA TYR A 23 10.08 8.06 1.62
C TYR A 23 10.04 7.15 0.39
N GLU A 24 10.97 6.21 0.32
CA GLU A 24 10.91 5.11 -0.65
C GLU A 24 9.71 4.22 -0.29
N ASP A 25 8.76 4.16 -1.21
CA ASP A 25 7.55 3.34 -1.08
C ASP A 25 7.69 2.08 -1.95
N CYS A 26 6.88 1.06 -1.65
CA CYS A 26 6.78 -0.16 -2.42
C CYS A 26 6.58 0.12 -3.93
N CYS A 27 5.84 1.18 -4.28
CA CYS A 27 5.64 1.62 -5.66
C CYS A 27 6.93 2.10 -6.33
N THR A 28 7.86 2.73 -5.60
CA THR A 28 9.14 3.16 -6.18
C THR A 28 10.11 2.01 -6.39
N VAL A 29 10.03 0.97 -5.55
CA VAL A 29 10.98 -0.15 -5.57
C VAL A 29 10.51 -1.29 -6.49
N PHE A 30 9.22 -1.58 -6.52
CA PHE A 30 8.67 -2.78 -7.17
C PHE A 30 7.89 -2.49 -8.46
N VAL A 31 7.78 -1.24 -8.91
CA VAL A 31 7.02 -0.95 -10.13
C VAL A 31 7.72 -1.54 -11.36
N PRO A 32 7.04 -2.36 -12.16
CA PRO A 32 7.60 -2.85 -13.42
C PRO A 32 7.71 -1.70 -14.42
N ARG A 33 8.69 -1.75 -15.32
CA ARG A 33 8.90 -0.73 -16.37
C ARG A 33 7.67 -0.52 -17.28
N HIS A 34 6.86 -1.57 -17.45
CA HIS A 34 5.68 -1.56 -18.31
C HIS A 34 4.48 -2.15 -17.55
N PRO A 35 3.78 -1.36 -16.73
CA PRO A 35 2.62 -1.82 -15.98
C PRO A 35 1.44 -2.09 -16.92
N VAL A 36 0.73 -3.18 -16.67
CA VAL A 36 -0.48 -3.56 -17.43
C VAL A 36 -1.67 -2.79 -16.89
N THR A 37 -2.34 -2.01 -17.75
CA THR A 37 -3.50 -1.18 -17.37
C THR A 37 -4.83 -1.94 -17.32
N HIS A 38 -4.90 -3.10 -18.01
CA HIS A 38 -6.07 -3.98 -18.03
C HIS A 38 -5.64 -5.44 -17.78
N PRO A 39 -5.29 -5.79 -16.53
CA PRO A 39 -4.85 -7.14 -16.22
C PRO A 39 -6.00 -8.14 -16.37
N LYS A 40 -5.70 -9.34 -16.87
CA LYS A 40 -6.66 -10.44 -16.95
C LYS A 40 -6.55 -11.29 -15.70
N LEU A 41 -7.70 -11.63 -15.11
CA LEU A 41 -7.76 -12.42 -13.88
C LEU A 41 -7.10 -13.80 -14.02
N GLU A 42 -7.23 -14.42 -15.20
CA GLU A 42 -6.60 -15.71 -15.51
C GLU A 42 -5.07 -15.63 -15.41
N ASP A 43 -4.46 -14.62 -16.03
CA ASP A 43 -3.01 -14.41 -16.04
C ASP A 43 -2.47 -14.13 -14.62
N ILE A 44 -3.24 -13.40 -13.80
CA ILE A 44 -2.90 -13.14 -12.39
C ILE A 44 -2.87 -14.46 -11.60
N ARG A 45 -3.94 -15.27 -11.70
CA ARG A 45 -4.02 -16.55 -10.97
C ARG A 45 -2.93 -17.52 -11.38
N GLN A 46 -2.60 -17.58 -12.67
CA GLN A 46 -1.49 -18.39 -13.17
C GLN A 46 -0.15 -17.94 -12.58
N SER A 47 0.06 -16.61 -12.47
CA SER A 47 1.27 -16.04 -11.87
C SER A 47 1.35 -16.31 -10.37
N GLU A 48 0.24 -16.14 -9.65
CA GLU A 48 0.15 -16.39 -8.21
C GLU A 48 0.37 -17.87 -7.87
N ALA A 49 -0.09 -18.80 -8.71
CA ALA A 49 0.10 -20.24 -8.51
C ALA A 49 1.58 -20.69 -8.57
N LEU A 50 2.48 -19.85 -9.09
CA LEU A 50 3.92 -20.14 -9.14
C LEU A 50 4.61 -19.98 -7.77
N VAL A 51 3.93 -19.34 -6.81
CA VAL A 51 4.50 -19.01 -5.50
C VAL A 51 3.52 -19.44 -4.40
N ASP A 52 3.99 -20.22 -3.44
CA ASP A 52 3.19 -20.52 -2.25
C ASP A 52 3.22 -19.34 -1.27
N PHE A 53 2.18 -18.50 -1.33
CA PHE A 53 2.02 -17.36 -0.43
C PHE A 53 1.51 -17.74 0.96
N ALA A 54 0.98 -18.95 1.18
CA ALA A 54 0.40 -19.33 2.46
C ALA A 54 1.37 -19.15 3.64
N PRO A 55 2.63 -19.64 3.60
CA PRO A 55 3.58 -19.42 4.69
C PRO A 55 3.97 -17.94 4.85
N LEU A 56 4.06 -17.19 3.75
CA LEU A 56 4.41 -15.76 3.79
C LEU A 56 3.31 -14.93 4.44
N ILE A 57 2.05 -15.21 4.11
CA ILE A 57 0.89 -14.56 4.71
C ILE A 57 0.80 -14.90 6.20
N ALA A 58 0.99 -16.18 6.57
CA ALA A 58 0.99 -16.60 7.96
C ALA A 58 2.08 -15.90 8.78
N ASP A 59 3.30 -15.80 8.24
CA ASP A 59 4.41 -15.09 8.89
C ASP A 59 4.09 -13.59 9.06
N ALA A 60 3.60 -12.93 8.01
CA ALA A 60 3.22 -11.52 8.06
C ALA A 60 2.14 -11.23 9.12
N LEU A 61 1.09 -12.07 9.17
CA LEU A 61 0.03 -11.94 10.16
C LEU A 61 0.57 -12.14 11.58
N SER A 62 1.42 -13.16 11.80
CA SER A 62 1.98 -13.47 13.12
C SER A 62 2.83 -12.33 13.71
N LYS A 63 3.42 -11.50 12.84
CA LYS A 63 4.28 -10.37 13.20
C LYS A 63 3.55 -9.03 13.28
N THR A 64 2.22 -9.02 13.12
CA THR A 64 1.43 -7.79 13.26
C THR A 64 1.57 -7.21 14.67
N GLN A 65 1.82 -5.90 14.76
CA GLN A 65 1.95 -5.19 16.04
C GLN A 65 0.75 -4.29 16.27
N LEU A 66 0.22 -4.31 17.50
CA LEU A 66 -0.76 -3.35 17.97
C LEU A 66 -0.05 -2.35 18.90
N ILE A 67 -0.09 -1.08 18.54
CA ILE A 67 0.50 0.00 19.33
C ILE A 67 -0.66 0.87 19.85
N GLU A 68 -0.79 0.95 21.18
CA GLU A 68 -1.71 1.89 21.82
C GLU A 68 -1.03 3.25 21.96
N LEU A 69 -1.59 4.25 21.27
CA LEU A 69 -1.10 5.62 21.36
C LEU A 69 -1.74 6.30 22.57
N ILE A 70 -0.99 6.43 23.67
CA ILE A 70 -1.41 7.23 24.83
C ILE A 70 -1.03 8.69 24.53
N ARG A 71 -2.03 9.57 24.47
CA ARG A 71 -1.78 11.01 24.38
C ARG A 71 -1.39 11.54 25.76
N GLU A 72 -0.17 12.04 25.90
CA GLU A 72 0.19 12.88 27.05
C GLU A 72 -0.52 14.24 26.93
N ALA A 73 -1.02 14.73 28.07
CA ALA A 73 -1.88 15.91 28.20
C ALA A 73 -1.12 17.23 28.08
#